data_AF-A0A4Q2FJ80-F1
#
_entry.id   AF-A0A4Q2FJ80-F1
#
_cell.length_a   1.000
_cell.length_b   1.000
_cell.length_c   1.000
_cell.angle_alpha   90.00
_cell.angle_beta   90.00
_cell.angle_gamma   90.00
#
_symmetry.space_group_name_H-M   'P 1'
#
loop_
_entity.id
_entity.type
_entity.pdbx_description
1 polymer ?
#
loop_
_entity_poly.entity_id
_entity_poly.type
_entity_poly.pdbx_seq_one_letter_code
_entity_poly.pdbx_strand_id
1 'polypeptide(L)'
;LFIDEIHRMARPAEEMLYMAMEDFRIDVIVGKGPGATSIPIEIAPFTLVGATTRAGMLTGPLRDRFGFTAQMEFYDTEDLTRVVMRAAGILNVQVTAEAAAEIASRSRGTPRIANRLLRRVRDFADVHADGQI
;
A
#
# COMPACT_ATOMS: atom_id res chain seq x y z
N LEU A 1 5.50 -10.61 5.81
CA LEU A 1 6.13 -9.30 6.10
C LEU A 1 5.70 -8.31 5.02
N PHE A 2 5.20 -7.12 5.37
CA PHE A 2 4.86 -6.06 4.41
C PHE A 2 5.78 -4.85 4.63
N ILE A 3 6.35 -4.32 3.54
CA ILE A 3 7.17 -3.11 3.57
C ILE A 3 6.61 -2.11 2.56
N ASP A 4 6.06 -1.01 3.07
CA ASP A 4 5.67 0.12 2.24
C ASP A 4 6.88 1.01 1.94
N GLU A 5 6.82 1.73 0.81
CA GLU A 5 7.91 2.55 0.30
C GLU A 5 9.27 1.82 0.30
N ILE A 6 9.28 0.54 -0.11
CA ILE A 6 10.47 -0.34 -0.03
C ILE A 6 11.71 0.24 -0.73
N HIS A 7 11.52 1.14 -1.69
CA HIS A 7 12.57 1.90 -2.38
C HIS A 7 13.32 2.92 -1.49
N ARG A 8 12.87 3.18 -0.27
CA ARG A 8 13.50 4.10 0.69
C ARG A 8 14.32 3.39 1.76
N MET A 9 14.41 2.07 1.67
CA MET A 9 15.12 1.26 2.65
C MET A 9 16.60 1.65 2.68
N ALA A 10 17.16 1.72 3.89
CA ALA A 10 18.57 1.95 4.05
C ALA A 10 19.36 0.77 3.48
N ARG A 11 20.46 1.05 2.77
CA ARG A 11 21.28 0.03 2.12
C ARG A 11 21.64 -1.18 3.03
N PRO A 12 22.03 -1.01 4.31
CA PRO A 12 22.30 -2.17 5.17
C PRO A 12 21.08 -3.07 5.41
N ALA A 13 19.88 -2.48 5.52
CA ALA A 13 18.66 -3.25 5.68
C ALA A 13 18.27 -3.97 4.38
N GLU A 14 18.50 -3.33 3.23
CA GLU A 14 18.29 -3.94 1.91
C GLU A 14 19.22 -5.14 1.70
N GLU A 15 20.50 -5.02 2.07
CA GLU A 15 21.48 -6.11 1.98
C GLU A 15 21.12 -7.29 2.91
N MET A 16 20.64 -7.02 4.13
CA MET A 16 20.11 -8.08 5.01
C MET A 16 18.87 -8.76 4.42
N LEU A 17 18.01 -8.00 3.73
CA LEU A 17 16.78 -8.53 3.16
C LEU A 17 17.04 -9.53 2.03
N TYR A 18 18.15 -9.39 1.30
CA TYR A 18 18.56 -10.36 0.27
C TYR A 18 18.70 -11.77 0.83
N MET A 19 19.46 -11.93 1.91
CA MET A 19 19.66 -13.23 2.58
C MET A 19 18.36 -13.75 3.18
N ALA A 20 17.55 -12.86 3.76
CA ALA A 20 16.27 -13.23 4.33
C ALA A 20 15.29 -13.79 3.28
N MET A 21 15.31 -13.23 2.06
CA MET A 21 14.44 -13.66 0.95
C MET A 21 14.91 -14.93 0.26
N GLU A 22 16.23 -15.09 0.08
CA GLU A 22 16.81 -16.20 -0.68
C GLU A 22 16.99 -17.46 0.17
N ASP A 23 17.58 -17.28 1.36
CA ASP A 23 18.05 -18.40 2.18
C ASP A 23 17.26 -18.57 3.48
N PHE A 24 16.32 -17.65 3.77
CA PHE A 24 15.65 -17.54 5.08
C PHE A 24 16.66 -17.49 6.23
N ARG A 25 17.71 -16.67 6.06
CA ARG A 25 18.75 -16.44 7.05
C ARG A 25 19.09 -14.95 7.17
N ILE A 26 19.55 -14.55 8.34
CA ILE A 26 20.11 -13.21 8.57
C ILE A 26 21.40 -13.31 9.37
N ASP A 27 22.35 -12.44 9.06
CA ASP A 27 23.58 -12.30 9.82
C ASP A 27 23.42 -11.20 10.87
N VAL A 28 23.66 -11.54 12.13
CA VAL A 28 23.61 -10.59 13.25
C VAL A 28 25.01 -10.38 13.80
N ILE A 29 25.45 -9.12 13.81
CA ILE A 29 26.74 -8.74 14.38
C ILE A 29 26.60 -8.69 15.91
N VAL A 30 27.37 -9.51 16.60
CA VAL A 30 27.45 -9.54 18.06
C VAL A 30 28.83 -9.02 18.51
N GLY A 31 28.82 -8.11 19.49
CA GLY A 31 30.04 -7.48 20.02
C GLY A 31 30.27 -6.04 19.52
N LYS A 32 31.45 -5.47 19.83
CA LYS A 32 31.85 -4.12 19.41
C LYS A 32 33.33 -4.09 19.03
N GLY A 33 33.69 -3.25 18.05
CA GLY A 33 35.07 -3.02 17.65
C GLY A 33 35.73 -4.25 16.99
N PRO A 34 37.05 -4.43 17.10
CA PRO A 34 37.79 -5.53 16.47
C PRO A 34 37.36 -6.95 16.89
N GLY A 35 36.60 -7.08 17.98
CA GLY A 35 36.06 -8.36 18.46
C GLY A 35 34.64 -8.67 17.99
N ALA A 36 34.06 -7.87 17.11
CA ALA A 36 32.72 -8.12 16.59
C ALA A 36 32.70 -9.36 15.69
N THR A 37 31.74 -10.26 15.88
CA THR A 37 31.57 -11.49 15.10
C THR A 37 30.18 -11.52 14.45
N SER A 38 30.11 -11.95 13.20
CA SER A 38 28.83 -12.22 12.51
C SER A 38 28.34 -13.62 12.88
N ILE A 39 27.13 -13.73 13.40
CA ILE A 39 26.48 -15.00 13.70
C ILE A 39 25.26 -15.15 12.77
N PRO A 40 25.21 -16.20 11.94
CA PRO A 40 24.05 -16.44 11.10
C PRO A 40 22.90 -17.01 11.94
N ILE A 41 21.70 -16.48 11.73
CA ILE A 41 20.47 -16.91 12.36
C ILE A 41 19.51 -17.37 11.27
N GLU A 42 19.00 -18.59 11.41
CA GLU A 42 17.91 -19.10 10.59
C GLU A 42 16.59 -18.44 11.02
N ILE A 43 15.80 -18.02 10.04
CA ILE A 43 14.48 -17.44 10.26
C ILE A 43 13.40 -18.34 9.65
N ALA A 44 12.20 -18.25 10.20
CA ALA A 44 11.07 -18.98 9.65
C ALA A 44 10.80 -18.53 8.19
N PRO A 45 10.40 -19.46 7.30
CA PRO A 45 9.94 -19.09 5.96
C PRO A 45 8.84 -18.04 6.02
N PHE A 46 8.93 -17.03 5.17
CA PHE A 46 7.95 -15.95 5.12
C PHE A 46 7.74 -15.44 3.69
N THR A 47 6.59 -14.80 3.47
CA THR A 47 6.33 -14.05 2.24
C THR A 47 6.59 -12.57 2.48
N LEU A 48 7.48 -11.99 1.69
CA LEU A 48 7.66 -10.55 1.61
C LEU A 48 6.69 -9.95 0.60
N VAL A 49 5.98 -8.90 1.00
CA VAL A 49 5.20 -8.05 0.11
C VAL A 49 5.78 -6.64 0.17
N GLY A 50 6.36 -6.17 -0.93
CA GLY A 50 6.90 -4.82 -1.06
C GLY A 50 5.94 -3.92 -1.85
N ALA A 51 5.70 -2.71 -1.35
CA ALA A 51 4.99 -1.67 -2.09
C ALA A 51 5.90 -0.48 -2.40
N THR A 52 5.74 0.11 -3.58
CA THR A 52 6.52 1.28 -4.00
C THR A 52 5.70 2.17 -4.92
N THR A 53 5.84 3.48 -4.75
CA THR A 53 5.33 4.49 -5.69
C THR A 53 6.33 4.81 -6.80
N ARG A 54 7.56 4.27 -6.72
CA ARG A 54 8.68 4.58 -7.61
C ARG A 54 9.45 3.31 -7.94
N ALA A 55 8.87 2.44 -8.76
CA ALA A 55 9.49 1.16 -9.15
C ALA A 55 10.88 1.34 -9.78
N GLY A 56 11.10 2.42 -10.53
CA GLY A 56 12.40 2.75 -11.13
C GLY A 56 13.51 3.12 -10.14
N MET A 57 13.20 3.31 -8.86
CA MET A 57 14.20 3.56 -7.81
C MET A 57 14.58 2.29 -7.03
N LEU A 58 13.96 1.15 -7.35
CA LEU A 58 14.43 -0.13 -6.80
C LEU A 58 15.75 -0.51 -7.45
N THR A 59 16.68 -1.02 -6.63
CA THR A 59 17.91 -1.60 -7.16
C THR A 59 17.60 -2.85 -7.97
N GLY A 60 18.41 -3.15 -8.99
CA GLY A 60 18.30 -4.41 -9.75
C GLY A 60 18.29 -5.64 -8.83
N PRO A 61 19.27 -5.78 -7.91
CA PRO A 61 19.33 -6.92 -6.99
C PRO A 61 18.07 -7.11 -6.14
N LEU A 62 17.48 -6.04 -5.61
CA LEU A 62 16.24 -6.16 -4.83
C LEU A 62 15.06 -6.59 -5.70
N ARG A 63 14.92 -5.96 -6.88
CA ARG A 63 13.81 -6.24 -7.80
C ARG A 63 13.84 -7.68 -8.30
N ASP A 64 15.01 -8.19 -8.67
CA ASP A 64 15.16 -9.50 -9.29
C ASP A 64 14.87 -10.66 -8.31
N ARG A 65 14.80 -10.38 -7.00
CA ARG A 65 14.41 -11.34 -5.95
C ARG A 65 12.91 -11.48 -5.74
N PHE A 66 12.09 -10.59 -6.33
CA PHE A 66 10.63 -10.73 -6.25
C PHE A 66 10.14 -11.73 -7.31
N GLY A 67 9.67 -12.89 -6.86
CA GLY A 67 9.09 -13.91 -7.76
C GLY A 67 7.77 -13.49 -8.42
N PHE A 68 7.15 -12.41 -7.95
CA PHE A 68 5.95 -11.83 -8.54
C PHE A 68 5.98 -10.31 -8.44
N THR A 69 5.69 -9.65 -9.55
CA THR A 69 5.56 -8.19 -9.64
C THR A 69 4.23 -7.83 -10.28
N ALA A 70 3.44 -7.02 -9.59
CA ALA A 70 2.20 -6.46 -10.12
C ALA A 70 2.26 -4.94 -10.16
N GLN A 71 1.68 -4.36 -11.19
CA GLN A 71 1.45 -2.93 -11.29
C GLN A 71 -0.03 -2.65 -11.05
N MET A 72 -0.32 -1.76 -10.10
CA MET A 72 -1.69 -1.28 -9.90
C MET A 72 -1.95 -0.13 -10.85
N GLU A 73 -3.01 -0.25 -11.64
CA GLU A 73 -3.50 0.81 -12.51
C GLU A 73 -4.51 1.69 -11.78
N PHE A 74 -4.78 2.85 -12.37
CA PHE A 74 -5.89 3.68 -11.93
C PHE A 74 -7.21 2.97 -12.23
N TYR A 75 -8.15 3.12 -11.30
CA TYR A 75 -9.50 2.61 -11.47
C TYR A 75 -10.24 3.48 -12.49
N ASP A 76 -11.09 2.85 -13.30
CA ASP A 76 -12.04 3.60 -14.10
C ASP A 76 -13.17 4.18 -13.23
N THR A 77 -14.02 5.00 -13.85
CA THR A 77 -15.12 5.66 -13.12
C THR A 77 -16.19 4.66 -12.70
N GLU A 78 -16.42 3.59 -13.46
CA GLU A 78 -17.44 2.58 -13.15
C GLU A 78 -17.04 1.80 -11.88
N ASP A 79 -15.80 1.34 -11.83
CA ASP A 79 -15.22 0.66 -10.67
C ASP A 79 -15.24 1.55 -9.43
N LEU A 80 -14.85 2.81 -9.58
CA LEU A 80 -14.92 3.77 -8.48
C LEU A 80 -16.35 4.05 -8.03
N THR A 81 -17.32 4.05 -8.94
CA THR A 81 -18.75 4.18 -8.58
C THR A 81 -19.16 3.02 -7.67
N ARG A 82 -18.76 1.78 -8.01
CA ARG A 82 -19.01 0.59 -7.15
C ARG A 82 -18.33 0.73 -5.78
N VAL A 83 -17.10 1.25 -5.75
CA VAL A 83 -16.38 1.52 -4.49
C VAL A 83 -17.14 2.54 -3.63
N VAL A 84 -17.61 3.65 -4.22
CA VAL A 84 -18.34 4.71 -3.50
C VAL A 84 -19.67 4.19 -2.97
N MET A 85 -20.46 3.49 -3.80
CA MET A 85 -21.73 2.89 -3.38
C MET A 85 -21.55 1.92 -2.21
N ARG A 86 -20.53 1.05 -2.28
CA ARG A 86 -20.20 0.13 -1.18
C ARG A 86 -19.76 0.88 0.08
N ALA A 87 -18.93 1.92 -0.07
CA ALA A 87 -18.47 2.72 1.06
C ALA A 87 -19.60 3.48 1.74
N ALA A 88 -20.57 4.01 0.98
CA ALA A 88 -21.76 4.66 1.50
C ALA A 88 -22.61 3.69 2.33
N GLY A 89 -22.80 2.46 1.85
CA GLY A 89 -23.48 1.40 2.60
C GLY A 89 -22.78 1.09 3.94
N ILE A 90 -21.45 1.01 3.96
CA ILE A 90 -20.69 0.79 5.21
C ILE A 90 -20.82 1.97 6.18
N LEU A 91 -20.94 3.19 5.65
CA LEU A 91 -21.06 4.41 6.44
C LEU A 91 -22.52 4.75 6.81
N ASN A 92 -23.50 3.92 6.40
CA ASN A 92 -24.94 4.16 6.54
C ASN A 92 -25.40 5.51 5.97
N VAL A 93 -24.87 5.86 4.79
CA VAL A 93 -25.23 7.10 4.07
C VAL A 93 -26.08 6.75 2.86
N GLN A 94 -27.18 7.49 2.67
CA GLN A 94 -27.95 7.41 1.44
C GLN A 94 -27.22 8.19 0.35
N VAL A 95 -26.82 7.50 -0.71
CA VAL A 95 -26.19 8.11 -1.89
C VAL A 95 -26.90 7.63 -3.15
N THR A 96 -27.24 8.55 -4.04
CA THR A 96 -27.79 8.20 -5.35
C THR A 96 -26.70 7.66 -6.27
N ALA A 97 -27.08 6.84 -7.27
CA ALA A 97 -26.13 6.32 -8.25
C ALA A 97 -25.43 7.44 -9.03
N GLU A 98 -26.17 8.52 -9.33
CA GLU A 98 -25.66 9.71 -10.02
C GLU A 98 -24.61 10.45 -9.18
N ALA A 99 -24.89 10.68 -7.89
CA ALA A 99 -23.94 11.31 -6.99
C ALA A 99 -22.69 10.45 -6.76
N ALA A 100 -22.85 9.12 -6.66
CA ALA A 100 -21.71 8.20 -6.55
C ALA A 100 -20.82 8.26 -7.79
N ALA A 101 -21.41 8.31 -8.99
CA ALA A 101 -20.70 8.47 -10.26
C ALA A 101 -19.97 9.81 -10.34
N GLU A 102 -20.58 10.89 -9.84
CA GLU A 102 -19.96 12.23 -9.82
C GLU A 102 -18.79 12.31 -8.82
N ILE A 103 -18.89 11.63 -7.66
CA ILE A 103 -17.76 11.49 -6.74
C ILE A 103 -16.64 10.68 -7.41
N ALA A 104 -16.98 9.57 -8.07
CA ALA A 104 -16.03 8.70 -8.76
C ALA A 104 -15.26 9.44 -9.86
N SER A 105 -15.95 10.19 -10.72
CA SER A 105 -15.35 10.96 -11.83
C SER A 105 -14.32 12.00 -11.32
N ARG A 106 -14.54 12.55 -10.12
CA ARG A 106 -13.65 13.55 -9.47
C ARG A 106 -12.53 12.93 -8.62
N SER A 107 -12.41 11.61 -8.60
CA SER A 107 -11.50 10.90 -7.68
C SER A 107 -10.13 10.55 -8.26
N ARG A 108 -9.84 10.98 -9.50
CA ARG A 108 -8.54 10.75 -10.18
C ARG A 108 -8.12 9.27 -10.14
N GLY A 109 -9.06 8.37 -10.46
CA GLY A 109 -8.81 6.93 -10.53
C GLY A 109 -8.40 6.27 -9.21
N THR A 110 -8.56 6.94 -8.07
CA THR A 110 -7.99 6.52 -6.79
C THR A 110 -9.07 6.27 -5.72
N PRO A 111 -9.27 5.01 -5.26
CA PRO A 111 -10.26 4.67 -4.23
C PRO A 111 -10.11 5.47 -2.92
N ARG A 112 -8.87 5.75 -2.51
CA ARG A 112 -8.57 6.58 -1.34
C ARG A 112 -9.13 8.01 -1.46
N ILE A 113 -9.08 8.59 -2.66
CA ILE A 113 -9.64 9.93 -2.93
C ILE A 113 -11.16 9.86 -2.94
N ALA A 114 -11.74 8.84 -3.59
CA ALA A 114 -13.18 8.62 -3.64
C ALA A 114 -13.81 8.54 -2.24
N ASN A 115 -13.26 7.69 -1.37
CA ASN A 115 -13.73 7.57 0.02
C ASN A 115 -13.56 8.87 0.82
N ARG A 116 -12.52 9.67 0.52
CA ARG A 116 -12.32 10.97 1.16
C ARG A 116 -13.34 12.00 0.68
N LEU A 117 -13.67 12.01 -0.61
CA LEU A 117 -14.68 12.90 -1.17
C LEU A 117 -16.07 12.53 -0.64
N LEU A 118 -16.44 11.24 -0.63
CA LEU A 118 -17.72 10.78 -0.06
C LEU A 118 -17.93 11.29 1.37
N ARG A 119 -16.90 11.17 2.24
CA ARG A 119 -16.99 11.71 3.61
C ARG A 119 -17.23 13.21 3.65
N ARG A 120 -16.54 13.99 2.80
CA ARG A 120 -16.72 15.44 2.74
C ARG A 120 -18.08 15.85 2.22
N VAL A 121 -18.58 15.16 1.19
CA VAL A 121 -19.91 15.42 0.63
C VAL A 121 -20.98 15.08 1.66
N ARG A 122 -20.83 13.97 2.39
CA ARG A 122 -21.68 13.61 3.53
C ARG A 122 -21.67 14.68 4.60
N ASP A 123 -20.50 15.07 5.09
CA ASP A 123 -20.40 16.06 6.17
C ASP A 123 -21.07 17.40 5.77
N PHE A 124 -21.05 17.75 4.49
CA PHE A 124 -21.79 18.90 3.97
C PHE A 124 -23.30 18.66 3.94
N ALA A 125 -23.74 17.50 3.42
CA ALA A 125 -25.15 17.12 3.31
C ALA A 125 -25.82 16.96 4.69
N ASP A 126 -25.11 16.48 5.71
CA ASP A 126 -25.62 16.37 7.08
C ASP A 126 -26.01 17.74 7.66
N VAL A 127 -25.35 18.82 7.22
CA VAL A 127 -25.64 20.19 7.69
C VAL A 127 -26.62 20.92 6.78
N HIS A 128 -26.60 20.66 5.47
CA HIS A 128 -27.30 21.47 4.47
C HIS A 128 -28.38 20.73 3.65
N ALA A 129 -28.48 19.41 3.75
CA ALA A 129 -29.32 18.57 2.89
C ALA A 129 -29.83 17.29 3.60
N ASP A 130 -30.07 17.34 4.91
CA ASP A 130 -30.63 16.24 5.72
C ASP A 130 -29.91 14.88 5.56
N GLY A 131 -28.60 14.91 5.27
CA GLY A 131 -27.76 13.71 5.16
C GLY A 131 -27.95 12.88 3.88
N GLN A 132 -28.66 13.40 2.87
CA GLN A 132 -28.85 12.74 1.57
C GLN A 132 -27.85 13.27 0.53
N ILE A 133 -27.20 12.36 -0.19
CA ILE A 133 -26.17 12.65 -1.20
C ILE A 133 -26.63 12.28 -2.61
#